data_AF-A0A928VEK8-F1
#
_entry.id   AF-A0A928VEK8-F1
#
_cell.length_a   1.000
_cell.length_b   1.000
_cell.length_c   1.000
_cell.angle_alpha   90.00
_cell.angle_beta   90.00
_cell.angle_gamma   90.00
#
_symmetry.space_group_name_H-M   'P 1'
#
loop_
_entity.id
_entity.type
_entity.pdbx_description
1 polymer ?
#
loop_
_entity_poly.entity_id
_entity_poly.type
_entity_poly.pdbx_seq_one_letter_code
_entity_poly.pdbx_strand_id
1 'polypeptide(L)'
;MRVSKLTLCAIGLISASELAQKATAQDVVIPTESPIVETKSLSPRTTPEIIKSAAPTVEAIRPMPKFPRPSIAQVTLPAPVTPVRAQSIAQTPSRPVPVRPPQPQTPADLVLTATDVQIVGASPELQALVRDRIQTQPGGNVSTPQLQRDIATILETGLFSTATFTTRTNPNGLSVTFQVQPTTVRSLNLVNAQALTPAIANQFFQSQFGAPVSPTAINASIRQINDWYRQNGFNLARVIGVIPNREGVLTVEVAEGTIGNIQIRFTDEQGRLTTDKGEPIRGRTREDFLRNQIQLKPGQIFQEAAAREDLQRILQTGLFTNGRISLEGDARRTTVVYNLTEARSRAFNVSGGINSDLGVFGTLNYSDNNFNGVGQQLGGNISVGTRDVQFDGRFVSPYRATEPDKLGYSFSGFRRRGISRVFDNDASELLNGDRVREGRFGGTVAVNRPIADGWDGTLGLNYTRISLRDGDGTIARRDRNGAPLSFSGTGIDDLTTVNFTAVRDQRNNPADPSSGSILTLTTEQSIPIGSGSILSNRLQANYSQYIPVNFFNLERTQQQPEVLALNIQAGTTIGDLPPYNAYTLGGPNSVRG
;
A
#
# COMPACT_ATOMS: atom_id res chain seq x y z
N MET A 1 -25.03 -34.34 47.21
CA MET A 1 -26.43 -34.09 46.79
C MET A 1 -26.49 -34.13 45.27
N ARG A 2 -27.09 -35.19 44.70
CA ARG A 2 -28.29 -35.18 43.83
C ARG A 2 -28.10 -34.34 42.54
N VAL A 3 -27.77 -34.93 41.38
CA VAL A 3 -28.60 -35.71 40.42
C VAL A 3 -29.77 -34.93 39.82
N SER A 4 -29.73 -34.74 38.48
CA SER A 4 -30.83 -34.78 37.48
C SER A 4 -30.57 -33.72 36.38
N LYS A 5 -30.73 -33.88 35.05
CA LYS A 5 -31.33 -34.81 34.07
C LYS A 5 -32.17 -33.94 33.11
N LEU A 6 -31.98 -34.13 31.80
CA LEU A 6 -32.90 -33.86 30.66
C LEU A 6 -33.25 -32.38 30.37
N THR A 7 -33.63 -31.89 29.17
CA THR A 7 -33.63 -32.28 27.74
C THR A 7 -34.35 -31.11 27.04
N LEU A 8 -33.89 -30.60 25.88
CA LEU A 8 -34.73 -30.38 24.68
C LEU A 8 -33.90 -29.80 23.52
N CYS A 9 -33.87 -30.55 22.42
CA CYS A 9 -33.58 -30.03 21.09
C CYS A 9 -34.74 -29.16 20.60
N ALA A 10 -34.41 -28.05 19.92
CA ALA A 10 -35.31 -27.40 18.98
C ALA A 10 -34.52 -27.12 17.70
N ILE A 11 -34.78 -27.97 16.70
CA ILE A 11 -34.33 -27.79 15.31
C ILE A 11 -35.38 -26.90 14.65
N GLY A 12 -35.00 -25.66 14.34
CA GLY A 12 -35.80 -24.75 13.52
C GLY A 12 -35.37 -24.84 12.06
N LEU A 13 -36.24 -25.41 11.22
CA LEU A 13 -36.19 -25.29 9.77
C LEU A 13 -36.50 -23.84 9.38
N ILE A 14 -35.57 -23.17 8.71
CA ILE A 14 -35.83 -21.87 8.07
C ILE A 14 -36.10 -22.13 6.59
N SER A 15 -37.30 -21.75 6.19
CA SER A 15 -37.83 -21.82 4.83
C SER A 15 -37.06 -20.93 3.86
N ALA A 16 -36.90 -21.42 2.63
CA ALA A 16 -36.29 -20.71 1.52
C ALA A 16 -37.20 -19.58 1.00
N SER A 17 -37.09 -18.39 1.59
CA SER A 17 -37.57 -17.14 0.99
C SER A 17 -37.05 -15.93 1.77
N GLU A 18 -35.73 -15.72 1.78
CA GLU A 18 -35.10 -14.41 2.09
C GLU A 18 -33.58 -14.51 1.85
N LEU A 19 -33.16 -14.36 0.59
CA LEU A 19 -31.75 -14.21 0.19
C LEU A 19 -31.66 -13.07 -0.81
N ALA A 20 -31.93 -11.85 -0.32
CA ALA A 20 -31.61 -10.61 -1.00
C ALA A 20 -31.39 -9.51 0.03
N GLN A 21 -30.32 -9.63 0.83
CA GLN A 21 -29.80 -8.50 1.61
C GLN A 21 -28.27 -8.47 1.58
N LYS A 22 -27.79 -7.35 1.01
CA LYS A 22 -26.51 -6.66 1.22
C LYS A 22 -25.25 -7.50 1.32
N ALA A 23 -24.45 -7.43 0.25
CA ALA A 23 -23.01 -7.56 0.35
C ALA A 23 -22.46 -6.50 1.32
N THR A 24 -22.18 -6.91 2.55
CA THR A 24 -21.34 -6.17 3.49
C THR A 24 -19.88 -6.37 3.08
N ALA A 25 -19.14 -5.25 2.99
CA ALA A 25 -17.70 -5.26 2.84
C ALA A 25 -17.08 -6.10 3.98
N GLN A 26 -16.15 -6.99 3.63
CA GLN A 26 -15.32 -7.67 4.63
C GLN A 26 -14.11 -6.78 4.91
N ASP A 27 -14.08 -6.18 6.10
CA ASP A 27 -12.88 -5.55 6.63
C ASP A 27 -11.88 -6.64 7.04
N VAL A 28 -10.94 -6.95 6.15
CA VAL A 28 -9.75 -7.72 6.55
C VAL A 28 -8.79 -6.74 7.22
N VAL A 29 -8.88 -6.63 8.54
CA VAL A 29 -7.91 -5.91 9.37
C VAL A 29 -6.66 -6.78 9.50
N ILE A 30 -5.59 -6.41 8.80
CA ILE A 30 -4.27 -6.98 9.01
C ILE A 30 -3.57 -6.10 10.07
N PRO A 31 -3.29 -6.60 11.28
CA PRO A 31 -2.59 -5.82 12.29
C PRO A 31 -1.12 -5.61 11.89
N THR A 32 -0.68 -4.36 11.90
CA THR A 32 0.74 -3.99 11.90
C THR A 32 1.17 -3.85 13.35
N GLU A 33 1.84 -4.85 13.91
CA GLU A 33 2.52 -4.67 15.19
C GLU A 33 3.76 -3.79 14.98
N SER A 34 3.80 -2.65 15.67
CA SER A 34 5.00 -1.84 15.89
C SER A 34 4.93 -1.30 17.32
N PRO A 35 5.98 -1.46 18.13
CA PRO A 35 5.94 -1.04 19.53
C PRO A 35 6.07 0.48 19.62
N ILE A 36 5.06 1.11 20.22
CA ILE A 36 5.09 2.51 20.64
C ILE A 36 5.79 2.55 22.00
N VAL A 37 6.98 3.15 22.08
CA VAL A 37 7.61 3.47 23.36
C VAL A 37 7.16 4.86 23.81
N GLU A 38 6.47 4.86 24.94
CA GLU A 38 5.96 6.01 25.66
C GLU A 38 7.12 6.77 26.33
N THR A 39 7.52 7.94 25.81
CA THR A 39 8.51 8.80 26.47
C THR A 39 7.86 9.58 27.61
N LYS A 40 8.02 9.07 28.84
CA LYS A 40 7.76 9.82 30.08
C LYS A 40 8.85 10.86 30.32
N SER A 41 8.39 12.05 30.69
CA SER A 41 9.14 13.24 31.08
C SER A 41 10.02 13.01 32.31
N LEU A 42 11.24 13.54 32.26
CA LEU A 42 12.11 13.72 33.44
C LEU A 42 12.29 15.22 33.70
N SER A 43 12.04 15.61 34.95
CA SER A 43 12.19 16.97 35.48
C SER A 43 13.67 17.40 35.54
N PRO A 44 13.97 18.73 35.52
CA PRO A 44 15.30 19.26 35.22
C PRO A 44 16.21 19.41 36.46
N ARG A 45 17.52 19.24 36.26
CA ARG A 45 18.58 19.72 37.15
C ARG A 45 19.12 21.08 36.66
N THR A 46 18.94 22.08 37.53
CA THR A 46 19.78 23.25 37.83
C THR A 46 20.54 23.96 36.69
N THR A 47 20.05 25.15 36.34
CA THR A 47 20.72 26.19 35.54
C THR A 47 21.49 27.15 36.47
N PRO A 48 22.67 27.67 36.10
CA PRO A 48 23.18 28.94 36.62
C PRO A 48 22.64 30.13 35.81
N GLU A 49 22.46 31.21 36.55
CA GLU A 49 21.87 32.50 36.22
C GLU A 49 22.51 33.21 35.02
N ILE A 50 21.71 33.58 34.01
CA ILE A 50 22.09 34.54 32.96
C ILE A 50 21.06 35.66 32.90
N ILE A 51 21.62 36.86 32.85
CA ILE A 51 21.06 38.19 33.00
C ILE A 51 19.93 38.46 31.98
N LYS A 52 18.81 39.01 32.49
CA LYS A 52 17.67 39.51 31.71
C LYS A 52 18.12 40.67 30.80
N SER A 53 17.95 40.52 29.49
CA SER A 53 17.88 41.64 28.55
C SER A 53 16.67 41.46 27.63
N ALA A 54 15.97 42.55 27.40
CA ALA A 54 14.59 42.63 26.90
C ALA A 54 14.42 42.13 25.45
N ALA A 55 13.33 41.39 25.21
CA ALA A 55 12.84 41.07 23.88
C ALA A 55 12.11 42.28 23.28
N PRO A 56 12.29 42.61 21.99
CA PRO A 56 11.43 43.57 21.31
C PRO A 56 10.04 42.94 21.03
N THR A 57 9.00 43.72 21.33
CA THR A 57 7.60 43.44 21.03
C THR A 57 7.39 43.25 19.53
N VAL A 58 6.92 42.07 19.12
CA VAL A 58 6.40 41.84 17.76
C VAL A 58 4.91 42.17 17.77
N GLU A 59 4.52 43.18 16.99
CA GLU A 59 3.13 43.54 16.72
C GLU A 59 2.33 42.36 16.18
N ALA A 60 1.13 42.17 16.72
CA ALA A 60 0.16 41.23 16.21
C ALA A 60 -0.28 41.61 14.78
N ILE A 61 -0.19 40.65 13.86
CA ILE A 61 -0.71 40.75 12.50
C ILE A 61 -2.22 41.06 12.56
N ARG A 62 -2.63 42.19 12.00
CA ARG A 62 -4.04 42.59 11.85
C ARG A 62 -4.81 41.56 11.01
N PRO A 63 -6.07 41.22 11.36
CA PRO A 63 -6.89 40.38 10.49
C PRO A 63 -7.26 41.13 9.19
N MET A 64 -7.18 40.42 8.06
CA MET A 64 -7.57 40.94 6.74
C MET A 64 -9.07 41.32 6.71
N PRO A 65 -9.47 42.37 5.95
CA PRO A 65 -10.86 42.77 5.82
C PRO A 65 -11.69 41.71 5.09
N LYS A 66 -12.85 41.36 5.65
CA LYS A 66 -13.85 40.50 5.01
C LYS A 66 -14.59 41.29 3.93
N PHE A 67 -14.51 40.84 2.69
CA PHE A 67 -15.40 41.32 1.61
C PHE A 67 -16.81 40.72 1.77
N PRO A 68 -17.89 41.52 1.71
CA PRO A 68 -19.25 41.01 1.77
C PRO A 68 -19.63 40.30 0.47
N ARG A 69 -20.18 39.09 0.57
CA ARG A 69 -20.85 38.42 -0.55
C ARG A 69 -22.31 38.90 -0.63
N PRO A 70 -22.85 39.21 -1.83
CA PRO A 70 -24.26 39.53 -1.99
C PRO A 70 -25.14 38.30 -1.70
N SER A 71 -26.19 38.54 -0.93
CA SER A 71 -27.26 37.60 -0.59
C SER A 71 -28.08 37.29 -1.84
N ILE A 72 -28.16 36.02 -2.23
CA ILE A 72 -29.11 35.53 -3.23
C ILE A 72 -30.26 34.89 -2.46
N ALA A 73 -31.45 35.46 -2.66
CA ALA A 73 -32.70 35.01 -2.07
C ALA A 73 -33.00 33.55 -2.44
N GLN A 74 -33.42 32.77 -1.44
CA GLN A 74 -33.97 31.44 -1.63
C GLN A 74 -35.30 31.54 -2.38
N VAL A 75 -35.35 30.98 -3.59
CA VAL A 75 -36.60 30.69 -4.30
C VAL A 75 -37.08 29.31 -3.85
N THR A 76 -38.20 29.29 -3.17
CA THR A 76 -38.92 28.09 -2.73
C THR A 76 -39.54 27.39 -3.94
N LEU A 77 -39.20 26.12 -4.17
CA LEU A 77 -39.87 25.28 -5.17
C LEU A 77 -41.14 24.66 -4.55
N PRO A 78 -42.32 24.79 -5.19
CA PRO A 78 -43.55 24.16 -4.74
C PRO A 78 -43.60 22.65 -5.04
N ALA A 79 -44.36 21.93 -4.21
CA ALA A 79 -44.57 20.49 -4.23
C ALA A 79 -45.16 19.95 -5.56
N PRO A 80 -44.91 18.68 -5.91
CA PRO A 80 -45.49 18.07 -7.10
C PRO A 80 -46.99 17.83 -6.92
N VAL A 81 -47.77 18.51 -7.76
CA VAL A 81 -49.20 18.28 -7.99
C VAL A 81 -49.42 17.06 -8.90
N THR A 82 -50.31 16.18 -8.48
CA THR A 82 -50.91 15.11 -9.27
C THR A 82 -51.61 15.64 -10.52
N PRO A 83 -51.43 15.04 -11.71
CA PRO A 83 -52.21 15.42 -12.87
C PRO A 83 -53.61 14.78 -12.83
N VAL A 84 -54.62 15.62 -12.62
CA VAL A 84 -56.00 15.38 -13.05
C VAL A 84 -56.03 15.58 -14.57
N ARG A 85 -56.39 14.53 -15.33
CA ARG A 85 -56.64 14.64 -16.77
C ARG A 85 -58.13 14.84 -17.03
N ALA A 86 -58.42 15.93 -17.72
CA ALA A 86 -59.75 16.35 -18.17
C ALA A 86 -60.38 15.38 -19.18
N GLN A 87 -61.70 15.29 -19.10
CA GLN A 87 -62.58 14.64 -20.05
C GLN A 87 -62.51 15.34 -21.42
N SER A 88 -62.30 14.56 -22.47
CA SER A 88 -62.49 14.96 -23.87
C SER A 88 -63.67 14.16 -24.41
N ILE A 89 -64.72 14.88 -24.80
CA ILE A 89 -65.90 14.35 -25.49
C ILE A 89 -65.57 14.38 -26.99
N ALA A 90 -65.44 13.20 -27.59
CA ALA A 90 -65.50 13.03 -29.04
C ALA A 90 -66.29 11.75 -29.32
N GLN A 91 -67.55 11.93 -29.71
CA GLN A 91 -68.41 10.86 -30.23
C GLN A 91 -68.15 10.71 -31.73
N THR A 92 -67.96 9.48 -32.20
CA THR A 92 -68.31 8.99 -33.57
C THR A 92 -68.16 7.46 -33.61
N PRO A 93 -68.81 6.76 -34.56
CA PRO A 93 -69.88 5.81 -34.27
C PRO A 93 -69.42 4.34 -34.18
N SER A 94 -70.20 3.56 -33.44
CA SER A 94 -70.10 2.11 -33.31
C SER A 94 -70.27 1.40 -34.66
N ARG A 95 -69.22 0.71 -35.10
CA ARG A 95 -69.24 -0.30 -36.17
C ARG A 95 -69.26 -1.70 -35.52
N PRO A 96 -69.96 -2.71 -36.08
CA PRO A 96 -70.19 -3.98 -35.39
C PRO A 96 -68.89 -4.77 -35.23
N VAL A 97 -68.66 -5.32 -34.03
CA VAL A 97 -67.61 -6.31 -33.80
C VAL A 97 -68.10 -7.65 -34.39
N PRO A 98 -67.27 -8.35 -35.19
CA PRO A 98 -67.61 -9.66 -35.70
C PRO A 98 -67.70 -10.67 -34.56
N VAL A 99 -68.75 -11.50 -34.60
CA VAL A 99 -68.94 -12.66 -33.73
C VAL A 99 -67.72 -13.58 -33.86
N ARG A 100 -66.94 -13.70 -32.79
CA ARG A 100 -65.90 -14.72 -32.67
C ARG A 100 -66.59 -16.08 -32.47
N PRO A 101 -66.23 -17.13 -33.22
CA PRO A 101 -66.77 -18.47 -32.98
C PRO A 101 -66.51 -18.91 -31.54
N PRO A 102 -67.41 -19.67 -30.91
CA PRO A 102 -67.19 -20.20 -29.57
C PRO A 102 -65.92 -21.08 -29.57
N GLN A 103 -64.99 -20.78 -28.66
CA GLN A 103 -63.91 -21.71 -28.34
C GLN A 103 -64.54 -22.99 -27.76
N PRO A 104 -64.08 -24.18 -28.17
CA PRO A 104 -64.54 -25.42 -27.56
C PRO A 104 -64.27 -25.39 -26.05
N GLN A 105 -65.28 -25.74 -25.27
CA GLN A 105 -65.18 -25.92 -23.83
C GLN A 105 -64.11 -26.97 -23.53
N THR A 106 -63.06 -26.57 -22.81
CA THR A 106 -62.12 -27.50 -22.19
C THR A 106 -62.92 -28.47 -21.30
N PRO A 107 -62.66 -29.79 -21.36
CA PRO A 107 -63.37 -30.74 -20.50
C PRO A 107 -63.19 -30.33 -19.03
N ALA A 108 -64.25 -30.46 -18.23
CA ALA A 108 -64.16 -30.28 -16.79
C ALA A 108 -62.99 -31.12 -16.24
N ASP A 109 -61.96 -30.46 -15.71
CA ASP A 109 -60.85 -31.11 -15.02
C ASP A 109 -61.45 -31.90 -13.86
N LEU A 110 -61.49 -33.23 -13.98
CA LEU A 110 -61.86 -34.12 -12.90
C LEU A 110 -60.78 -34.01 -11.82
N VAL A 111 -61.04 -33.16 -10.83
CA VAL A 111 -60.21 -33.02 -9.63
C VAL A 111 -60.53 -34.19 -8.71
N LEU A 112 -59.61 -35.15 -8.64
CA LEU A 112 -59.71 -36.31 -7.76
C LEU A 112 -58.77 -36.12 -6.56
N THR A 113 -59.02 -36.82 -5.45
CA THR A 113 -58.09 -36.80 -4.30
C THR A 113 -56.96 -37.81 -4.53
N ALA A 114 -55.70 -37.36 -4.48
CA ALA A 114 -54.54 -38.24 -4.54
C ALA A 114 -54.42 -39.01 -3.22
N THR A 115 -54.68 -40.31 -3.21
CA THR A 115 -54.67 -41.11 -1.96
C THR A 115 -53.31 -41.70 -1.63
N ASP A 116 -52.48 -41.95 -2.64
CA ASP A 116 -51.11 -42.44 -2.49
C ASP A 116 -50.22 -41.82 -3.57
N VAL A 117 -49.02 -41.38 -3.19
CA VAL A 117 -48.04 -40.75 -4.10
C VAL A 117 -46.69 -41.44 -3.93
N GLN A 118 -46.32 -42.25 -4.92
CA GLN A 118 -45.07 -43.01 -4.93
C GLN A 118 -44.09 -42.44 -5.95
N ILE A 119 -42.80 -42.46 -5.63
CA ILE A 119 -41.72 -42.05 -6.54
C ILE A 119 -40.76 -43.23 -6.64
N VAL A 120 -40.57 -43.75 -7.85
CA VAL A 120 -39.74 -44.93 -8.12
C VAL A 120 -38.66 -44.60 -9.14
N GLY A 121 -37.53 -45.32 -9.07
CA GLY A 121 -36.40 -45.14 -9.98
C GLY A 121 -35.35 -44.12 -9.52
N ALA A 122 -35.53 -43.48 -8.36
CA ALA A 122 -34.58 -42.53 -7.76
C ALA A 122 -34.04 -43.00 -6.40
N SER A 123 -32.86 -42.51 -6.02
CA SER A 123 -32.30 -42.68 -4.67
C SER A 123 -33.17 -41.99 -3.61
N PRO A 124 -33.09 -42.38 -2.32
CA PRO A 124 -33.90 -41.75 -1.27
C PRO A 124 -33.77 -40.22 -1.19
N GLU A 125 -32.57 -39.68 -1.42
CA GLU A 125 -32.29 -38.24 -1.47
C GLU A 125 -33.03 -37.56 -2.63
N LEU A 126 -32.94 -38.13 -3.83
CA LEU A 126 -33.61 -37.60 -5.02
C LEU A 126 -35.13 -37.74 -4.93
N GLN A 127 -35.65 -38.81 -4.32
CA GLN A 127 -37.08 -38.94 -4.04
C GLN A 127 -37.58 -37.85 -3.09
N ALA A 128 -36.83 -37.54 -2.04
CA ALA A 128 -37.19 -36.46 -1.13
C ALA A 128 -37.25 -35.10 -1.84
N LEU A 129 -36.29 -34.83 -2.73
CA LEU A 129 -36.27 -33.61 -3.53
C LEU A 129 -37.44 -33.54 -4.52
N VAL A 130 -37.83 -34.67 -5.13
CA VAL A 130 -39.05 -34.72 -5.95
C VAL A 130 -40.29 -34.40 -5.12
N ARG A 131 -40.45 -35.00 -3.92
CA ARG A 131 -41.59 -34.72 -3.03
C ARG A 131 -41.69 -33.24 -2.64
N ASP A 132 -40.55 -32.58 -2.44
CA ASP A 132 -40.47 -31.17 -2.09
C ASP A 132 -40.85 -30.24 -3.26
N ARG A 133 -40.63 -30.68 -4.50
CA ARG A 133 -40.83 -29.86 -5.70
C ARG A 133 -42.19 -30.01 -6.36
N ILE A 134 -42.81 -31.18 -6.27
CA ILE A 134 -44.15 -31.42 -6.85
C ILE A 134 -45.25 -30.82 -5.96
N GLN A 135 -46.36 -30.40 -6.57
CA GLN A 135 -47.53 -29.96 -5.80
C GLN A 135 -48.44 -31.13 -5.41
N THR A 136 -48.39 -32.25 -6.13
CA THR A 136 -49.18 -33.44 -5.82
C THR A 136 -48.72 -34.06 -4.50
N GLN A 137 -49.60 -34.04 -3.50
CA GLN A 137 -49.38 -34.62 -2.18
C GLN A 137 -50.51 -35.60 -1.81
N PRO A 138 -50.23 -36.61 -0.97
CA PRO A 138 -51.28 -37.47 -0.42
C PRO A 138 -52.36 -36.64 0.31
N GLY A 139 -53.63 -36.92 0.02
CA GLY A 139 -54.80 -36.18 0.50
C GLY A 139 -55.15 -34.92 -0.30
N GLY A 140 -54.31 -34.51 -1.27
CA GLY A 140 -54.51 -33.30 -2.07
C GLY A 140 -55.36 -33.51 -3.33
N ASN A 141 -55.84 -32.40 -3.89
CA ASN A 141 -56.53 -32.36 -5.18
C ASN A 141 -55.52 -32.60 -6.33
N VAL A 142 -55.81 -33.56 -7.21
CA VAL A 142 -54.98 -33.90 -8.37
C VAL A 142 -55.79 -33.86 -9.66
N SER A 143 -55.19 -33.28 -10.71
CA SER A 143 -55.72 -33.28 -12.07
C SER A 143 -54.60 -33.61 -13.07
N THR A 144 -54.95 -34.06 -14.27
CA THR A 144 -53.96 -34.37 -15.31
C THR A 144 -53.06 -33.18 -15.66
N PRO A 145 -53.58 -31.94 -15.82
CA PRO A 145 -52.74 -30.76 -16.03
C PRO A 145 -51.82 -30.44 -14.85
N GLN A 146 -52.21 -30.79 -13.62
CA GLN A 146 -51.34 -30.66 -12.45
C GLN A 146 -50.19 -31.66 -12.50
N LEU A 147 -50.46 -32.93 -12.80
CA LEU A 147 -49.42 -33.96 -12.92
C LEU A 147 -48.42 -33.65 -14.04
N GLN A 148 -48.90 -33.10 -15.16
CA GLN A 148 -48.02 -32.64 -16.24
C GLN A 148 -47.12 -31.47 -15.80
N ARG A 149 -47.64 -30.52 -15.02
CA ARG A 149 -46.84 -29.44 -14.42
C ARG A 149 -45.81 -30.00 -13.44
N ASP A 150 -46.18 -30.96 -12.60
CA ASP A 150 -45.26 -31.60 -11.67
C ASP A 150 -44.12 -32.35 -12.39
N ILE A 151 -44.41 -33.06 -13.49
CA ILE A 151 -43.37 -33.65 -14.36
C ILE A 151 -42.44 -32.58 -14.93
N ALA A 152 -43.00 -31.47 -15.44
CA ALA A 152 -42.20 -30.37 -15.96
C ALA A 152 -41.27 -29.81 -14.87
N THR A 153 -41.77 -29.60 -13.65
CA THR A 153 -40.99 -29.16 -12.49
C THR A 153 -39.87 -30.15 -12.16
N ILE A 154 -40.14 -31.46 -12.12
CA ILE A 154 -39.13 -32.49 -11.87
C ILE A 154 -38.01 -32.40 -12.92
N LEU A 155 -38.37 -32.32 -14.19
CA LEU A 155 -37.42 -32.28 -15.28
C LEU A 155 -36.65 -30.95 -15.35
N GLU A 156 -37.27 -29.83 -14.96
CA GLU A 156 -36.63 -28.50 -14.88
C GLU A 156 -35.49 -28.45 -13.86
N THR A 157 -35.51 -29.32 -12.83
CA THR A 157 -34.39 -29.42 -11.89
C THR A 157 -33.07 -29.86 -12.54
N GLY A 158 -33.11 -30.47 -13.74
CA GLY A 158 -31.95 -31.06 -14.40
C GLY A 158 -31.39 -32.32 -13.74
N LEU A 159 -31.91 -32.70 -12.57
CA LEU A 159 -31.48 -33.89 -11.82
C LEU A 159 -32.01 -35.20 -12.42
N PHE A 160 -33.01 -35.11 -13.29
CA PHE A 160 -33.66 -36.25 -13.93
C PHE A 160 -33.61 -36.10 -15.46
N SER A 161 -33.20 -37.18 -16.13
CA SER A 161 -33.17 -37.27 -17.59
C SER A 161 -34.56 -37.53 -18.16
N THR A 162 -35.36 -38.34 -17.48
CA THR A 162 -36.74 -38.65 -17.83
C THR A 162 -37.62 -38.70 -16.57
N ALA A 163 -38.89 -38.34 -16.72
CA ALA A 163 -39.90 -38.42 -15.68
C ALA A 163 -41.27 -38.67 -16.34
N THR A 164 -41.99 -39.68 -15.87
CA THR A 164 -43.34 -40.02 -16.30
C THR A 164 -44.22 -40.30 -15.09
N PHE A 165 -45.54 -40.35 -15.27
CA PHE A 165 -46.46 -40.73 -14.21
C PHE A 165 -47.43 -41.80 -14.72
N THR A 166 -47.82 -42.69 -13.81
CA THR A 166 -48.92 -43.63 -14.02
C THR A 166 -49.95 -43.42 -12.92
N THR A 167 -51.24 -43.48 -13.28
CA THR A 167 -52.33 -43.33 -12.32
C THR A 167 -53.13 -44.63 -12.23
N ARG A 168 -53.60 -44.96 -11.02
CA ARG A 168 -54.50 -46.09 -10.77
C ARG A 168 -55.65 -45.64 -9.90
N THR A 169 -56.88 -45.75 -10.40
CA THR A 169 -58.09 -45.45 -9.63
C THR A 169 -58.30 -46.51 -8.54
N ASN A 170 -58.62 -46.05 -7.34
CA ASN A 170 -58.94 -46.90 -6.19
C ASN A 170 -60.25 -46.41 -5.53
N PRO A 171 -60.87 -47.18 -4.61
CA PRO A 171 -62.15 -46.82 -3.98
C PRO A 171 -62.14 -45.48 -3.22
N ASN A 172 -60.96 -44.99 -2.84
CA ASN A 172 -60.76 -43.81 -2.00
C ASN A 172 -60.16 -42.62 -2.78
N GLY A 173 -59.93 -42.74 -4.09
CA GLY A 173 -59.35 -41.69 -4.94
C GLY A 173 -58.38 -42.23 -6.00
N LEU A 174 -57.32 -41.46 -6.29
CA LEU A 174 -56.33 -41.76 -7.32
C LEU A 174 -54.96 -42.07 -6.68
N SER A 175 -54.38 -43.23 -6.96
CA SER A 175 -52.98 -43.52 -6.66
C SER A 175 -52.10 -43.04 -7.81
N VAL A 176 -51.09 -42.23 -7.51
CA VAL A 176 -50.17 -41.65 -8.49
C VAL A 176 -48.77 -42.21 -8.26
N THR A 177 -48.14 -42.73 -9.30
CA THR A 177 -46.74 -43.18 -9.26
C THR A 177 -45.93 -42.38 -10.26
N PHE A 178 -44.96 -41.61 -9.77
CA PHE A 178 -43.95 -40.95 -10.57
C PHE A 178 -42.80 -41.92 -10.83
N GLN A 179 -42.54 -42.24 -12.09
CA GLN A 179 -41.37 -43.01 -12.53
C GLN A 179 -40.32 -42.04 -13.05
N VAL A 180 -39.18 -41.97 -12.38
CA VAL A 180 -38.11 -41.00 -12.69
C VAL A 180 -36.80 -41.72 -12.96
N GLN A 181 -35.99 -41.17 -13.87
CA GLN A 181 -34.64 -41.66 -14.15
C GLN A 181 -33.62 -40.56 -13.88
N PRO A 182 -32.78 -40.70 -12.83
CA PRO A 182 -31.73 -39.72 -12.51
C PRO A 182 -30.81 -39.46 -13.70
N THR A 183 -30.42 -38.21 -13.86
CA THR A 183 -29.40 -37.82 -14.84
C THR A 183 -28.07 -38.44 -14.44
N THR A 184 -27.36 -39.04 -15.40
CA THR A 184 -25.98 -39.51 -15.21
C THR A 184 -25.01 -38.36 -15.49
N VAL A 185 -24.08 -38.09 -14.57
CA VAL A 185 -23.09 -37.02 -14.75
C VAL A 185 -22.05 -37.44 -15.79
N ARG A 186 -21.86 -36.61 -16.83
CA ARG A 186 -20.96 -36.87 -17.95
C ARG A 186 -19.77 -35.92 -18.00
N SER A 187 -20.01 -34.64 -17.76
CA SER A 187 -18.97 -33.60 -17.88
C SER A 187 -19.28 -32.39 -17.02
N LEU A 188 -18.26 -31.53 -16.87
CA LEU A 188 -18.39 -30.23 -16.21
C LEU A 188 -18.34 -29.11 -17.25
N ASN A 189 -19.05 -28.02 -16.97
CA ASN A 189 -18.90 -26.75 -17.64
C ASN A 189 -18.55 -25.68 -16.60
N LEU A 190 -17.38 -25.06 -16.70
CA LEU A 190 -16.94 -24.06 -15.73
C LEU A 190 -17.27 -22.65 -16.22
N VAL A 191 -17.88 -21.84 -15.38
CA VAL A 191 -18.28 -20.46 -15.70
C VAL A 191 -17.60 -19.50 -14.74
N ASN A 192 -17.00 -18.44 -15.28
CA ASN A 192 -16.21 -17.43 -14.55
C ASN A 192 -15.00 -18.01 -13.79
N ALA A 193 -14.50 -19.17 -14.22
CA ALA A 193 -13.32 -19.82 -13.67
C ALA A 193 -12.07 -19.47 -14.47
N GLN A 194 -11.00 -19.07 -13.79
CA GLN A 194 -9.70 -18.74 -14.35
C GLN A 194 -8.58 -19.50 -13.61
N ALA A 195 -8.63 -19.61 -12.27
CA ALA A 195 -7.75 -20.45 -11.46
C ALA A 195 -8.22 -21.91 -11.42
N LEU A 196 -9.52 -22.15 -11.28
CA LEU A 196 -10.09 -23.49 -11.32
C LEU A 196 -10.14 -23.98 -12.76
N THR A 197 -9.07 -24.62 -13.19
CA THR A 197 -9.00 -25.23 -14.53
C THR A 197 -9.88 -26.48 -14.61
N PRO A 198 -10.31 -26.90 -15.81
CA PRO A 198 -11.05 -28.15 -16.00
C PRO A 198 -10.33 -29.37 -15.42
N ALA A 199 -8.99 -29.41 -15.53
CA ALA A 199 -8.19 -30.50 -14.98
C ALA A 199 -8.31 -30.60 -13.45
N ILE A 200 -8.26 -29.46 -12.76
CA ILE A 200 -8.40 -29.38 -11.30
C ILE A 200 -9.84 -29.71 -10.90
N ALA A 201 -10.84 -29.11 -11.54
CA ALA A 201 -12.24 -29.37 -11.25
C ALA A 201 -12.59 -30.86 -11.41
N ASN A 202 -12.12 -31.50 -12.47
CA ASN A 202 -12.41 -32.91 -12.74
C ASN A 202 -11.90 -33.85 -11.63
N GLN A 203 -10.81 -33.50 -10.93
CA GLN A 203 -10.30 -34.29 -9.80
C GLN A 203 -11.32 -34.36 -8.66
N PHE A 204 -12.00 -33.25 -8.37
CA PHE A 204 -12.99 -33.18 -7.29
C PHE A 204 -14.32 -33.85 -7.63
N PHE A 205 -14.65 -33.99 -8.92
CA PHE A 205 -15.88 -34.64 -9.39
C PHE A 205 -15.65 -36.06 -9.90
N GLN A 206 -14.43 -36.61 -9.79
CA GLN A 206 -14.05 -37.87 -10.41
C GLN A 206 -14.97 -39.04 -10.04
N SER A 207 -15.38 -39.13 -8.77
CA SER A 207 -16.27 -40.19 -8.28
C SER A 207 -17.72 -40.07 -8.78
N GLN A 208 -18.10 -38.95 -9.40
CA GLN A 208 -19.45 -38.67 -9.88
C GLN A 208 -19.60 -38.98 -11.37
N PHE A 209 -18.51 -38.94 -12.16
CA PHE A 209 -18.60 -39.22 -13.60
C PHE A 209 -19.07 -40.66 -13.85
N GLY A 210 -20.09 -40.80 -14.70
CA GLY A 210 -20.73 -42.07 -15.00
C GLY A 210 -21.72 -42.55 -13.93
N ALA A 211 -21.87 -41.84 -12.81
CA ALA A 211 -22.83 -42.15 -11.76
C ALA A 211 -24.10 -41.28 -11.87
N PRO A 212 -25.24 -41.73 -11.28
CA PRO A 212 -26.40 -40.88 -11.07
C PRO A 212 -26.04 -39.63 -10.27
N VAL A 213 -26.58 -38.48 -10.66
CA VAL A 213 -26.36 -37.21 -9.97
C VAL A 213 -26.76 -37.30 -8.50
N SER A 214 -25.88 -36.82 -7.61
CA SER A 214 -26.13 -36.80 -6.16
C SER A 214 -25.88 -35.40 -5.62
N PRO A 215 -26.91 -34.71 -5.09
CA PRO A 215 -26.72 -33.42 -4.42
C PRO A 215 -25.72 -33.49 -3.25
N THR A 216 -25.72 -34.58 -2.48
CA THR A 216 -24.75 -34.82 -1.40
C THR A 216 -23.31 -34.88 -1.93
N ALA A 217 -23.07 -35.60 -3.04
CA ALA A 217 -21.74 -35.68 -3.66
C ALA A 217 -21.30 -34.33 -4.25
N ILE A 218 -22.19 -33.61 -4.94
CA ILE A 218 -21.94 -32.26 -5.45
C ILE A 218 -21.54 -31.33 -4.30
N ASN A 219 -22.28 -31.33 -3.19
CA ASN A 219 -21.98 -30.51 -2.03
C ASN A 219 -20.62 -30.87 -1.39
N ALA A 220 -20.22 -32.14 -1.43
CA ALA A 220 -18.89 -32.54 -0.99
C ALA A 220 -17.78 -31.98 -1.90
N SER A 221 -17.95 -32.07 -3.22
CA SER A 221 -17.00 -31.50 -4.19
C SER A 221 -16.92 -29.98 -4.10
N ILE A 222 -18.05 -29.29 -3.87
CA ILE A 222 -18.07 -27.84 -3.61
C ILE A 222 -17.22 -27.49 -2.40
N ARG A 223 -17.35 -28.23 -1.29
CA ARG A 223 -16.50 -28.03 -0.10
C ARG A 223 -15.02 -28.23 -0.43
N GLN A 224 -14.67 -29.31 -1.12
CA GLN A 224 -13.30 -29.59 -1.52
C GLN A 224 -12.70 -28.52 -2.44
N ILE A 225 -13.47 -27.99 -3.39
CA ILE A 225 -13.04 -26.88 -4.25
C ILE A 225 -12.82 -25.60 -3.44
N ASN A 226 -13.75 -25.27 -2.54
CA ASN A 226 -13.61 -24.11 -1.65
C ASN A 226 -12.41 -24.28 -0.70
N ASP A 227 -12.12 -25.50 -0.23
CA ASP A 227 -10.92 -25.82 0.55
C ASP A 227 -9.65 -25.63 -0.27
N TRP A 228 -9.65 -26.11 -1.52
CA TRP A 228 -8.54 -25.94 -2.45
C TRP A 228 -8.23 -24.46 -2.73
N TYR A 229 -9.26 -23.63 -2.98
CA TYR A 229 -9.06 -22.19 -3.15
C TYR A 229 -8.36 -21.56 -1.95
N ARG A 230 -8.83 -21.86 -0.73
CA ARG A 230 -8.25 -21.34 0.52
C ARG A 230 -6.80 -21.78 0.72
N GLN A 231 -6.52 -23.06 0.47
CA GLN A 231 -5.16 -23.63 0.61
C GLN A 231 -4.17 -23.05 -0.40
N ASN A 232 -4.65 -22.59 -1.55
CA ASN A 232 -3.83 -21.97 -2.60
C ASN A 232 -3.83 -20.42 -2.55
N GLY A 233 -4.37 -19.82 -1.49
CA GLY A 233 -4.33 -18.36 -1.27
C GLY A 233 -5.41 -17.55 -1.99
N PHE A 234 -6.40 -18.21 -2.61
CA PHE A 234 -7.54 -17.59 -3.27
C PHE A 234 -8.69 -17.34 -2.28
N ASN A 235 -8.46 -16.49 -1.27
CA ASN A 235 -9.37 -16.33 -0.12
C ASN A 235 -10.75 -15.75 -0.49
N LEU A 236 -10.86 -15.06 -1.62
CA LEU A 236 -12.14 -14.54 -2.14
C LEU A 236 -12.88 -15.53 -3.04
N ALA A 237 -12.18 -16.57 -3.48
CA ALA A 237 -12.70 -17.50 -4.45
C ALA A 237 -13.67 -18.50 -3.82
N ARG A 238 -14.80 -18.72 -4.48
CA ARG A 238 -15.79 -19.71 -4.06
C ARG A 238 -16.66 -20.19 -5.21
N VAL A 239 -17.19 -21.39 -5.05
CA VAL A 239 -18.29 -21.87 -5.91
C VAL A 239 -19.57 -21.12 -5.51
N ILE A 240 -20.22 -20.51 -6.50
CA ILE A 240 -21.50 -19.81 -6.37
C ILE A 240 -22.67 -20.78 -6.52
N GLY A 241 -22.55 -21.74 -7.44
CA GLY A 241 -23.58 -22.74 -7.66
C GLY A 241 -23.12 -23.85 -8.61
N VAL A 242 -23.84 -24.96 -8.54
CA VAL A 242 -23.70 -26.08 -9.49
C VAL A 242 -25.09 -26.40 -10.02
N ILE A 243 -25.27 -26.19 -11.32
CA ILE A 243 -26.56 -26.36 -12.00
C ILE A 243 -26.46 -27.59 -12.92
N PRO A 244 -27.14 -28.70 -12.59
CA PRO A 244 -27.21 -29.84 -13.48
C PRO A 244 -28.17 -29.58 -14.64
N ASN A 245 -27.92 -30.22 -15.79
CA ASN A 245 -28.87 -30.29 -16.90
C ASN A 245 -29.19 -31.75 -17.26
N ARG A 246 -30.19 -31.96 -18.13
CA ARG A 246 -30.69 -33.31 -18.47
C ARG A 246 -29.70 -34.10 -19.32
N GLU A 247 -28.77 -33.42 -19.98
CA GLU A 247 -27.72 -34.02 -20.80
C GLU A 247 -26.57 -34.58 -19.94
N GLY A 248 -26.55 -34.31 -18.64
CA GLY A 248 -25.51 -34.76 -17.72
C GLY A 248 -24.32 -33.82 -17.59
N VAL A 249 -24.45 -32.57 -18.02
CA VAL A 249 -23.44 -31.52 -17.80
C VAL A 249 -23.74 -30.79 -16.49
N LEU A 250 -22.77 -30.76 -15.58
CA LEU A 250 -22.84 -29.92 -14.39
C LEU A 250 -22.18 -28.58 -14.68
N THR A 251 -22.98 -27.51 -14.70
CA THR A 251 -22.46 -26.15 -14.84
C THR A 251 -22.03 -25.64 -13.47
N VAL A 252 -20.73 -25.50 -13.25
CA VAL A 252 -20.14 -24.98 -12.02
C VAL A 252 -19.84 -23.50 -12.22
N GLU A 253 -20.59 -22.66 -11.54
CA GLU A 253 -20.35 -21.21 -11.54
C GLU A 253 -19.50 -20.84 -10.32
N VAL A 254 -18.39 -20.14 -10.56
CA VAL A 254 -17.49 -19.69 -9.50
C VAL A 254 -17.38 -18.17 -9.51
N ALA A 255 -16.94 -17.61 -8.38
CA ALA A 255 -16.48 -16.24 -8.31
C ALA A 255 -15.10 -16.29 -7.67
N GLU A 256 -14.05 -16.01 -8.43
CA GLU A 256 -12.67 -16.19 -8.01
C GLU A 256 -12.03 -14.94 -7.39
N GLY A 257 -12.75 -13.82 -7.33
CA GLY A 257 -12.20 -12.55 -6.84
C GLY A 257 -11.38 -11.82 -7.90
N THR A 258 -11.83 -11.83 -9.16
CA THR A 258 -11.15 -11.11 -10.24
C THR A 258 -11.12 -9.60 -9.94
N ILE A 259 -9.94 -9.01 -10.03
CA ILE A 259 -9.71 -7.59 -9.76
C ILE A 259 -10.33 -6.77 -10.89
N GLY A 260 -11.39 -6.04 -10.59
CA GLY A 260 -12.02 -5.12 -11.52
C GLY A 260 -11.30 -3.77 -11.60
N ASN A 261 -10.81 -3.27 -10.47
CA ASN A 261 -10.12 -1.98 -10.36
C ASN A 261 -9.16 -1.95 -9.16
N ILE A 262 -8.17 -1.07 -9.21
CA ILE A 262 -7.27 -0.76 -8.10
C ILE A 262 -7.36 0.73 -7.80
N GLN A 263 -7.76 1.04 -6.57
CA GLN A 263 -7.88 2.41 -6.07
C GLN A 263 -6.86 2.68 -4.99
N ILE A 264 -6.42 3.93 -4.94
CA ILE A 264 -5.55 4.46 -3.90
C ILE A 264 -6.31 5.58 -3.21
N ARG A 265 -6.35 5.55 -1.88
CA ARG A 265 -7.00 6.57 -1.06
C ARG A 265 -6.05 7.00 0.03
N PHE A 266 -6.14 8.26 0.44
CA PHE A 266 -5.35 8.77 1.54
C PHE A 266 -6.21 8.83 2.80
N THR A 267 -5.57 8.57 3.94
CA THR A 267 -6.16 8.65 5.28
C THR A 267 -5.40 9.63 6.15
N ASP A 268 -6.05 10.18 7.17
CA ASP A 268 -5.36 10.94 8.21
C ASP A 268 -4.61 10.04 9.21
N GLU A 269 -3.98 10.65 10.21
CA GLU A 269 -3.22 9.96 11.27
C GLU A 269 -4.12 9.02 12.11
N GLN A 270 -5.44 9.24 12.11
CA GLN A 270 -6.44 8.40 12.78
C GLN A 270 -7.10 7.36 11.85
N GLY A 271 -6.68 7.29 10.58
CA GLY A 271 -7.22 6.35 9.60
C GLY A 271 -8.54 6.79 8.93
N ARG A 272 -8.98 8.04 9.12
CA ARG A 272 -10.21 8.57 8.52
C ARG A 272 -9.96 8.98 7.06
N LEU A 273 -10.96 8.75 6.21
CA LEU A 273 -10.92 9.06 4.77
C LEU A 273 -11.36 10.49 4.44
N THR A 274 -11.97 11.18 5.40
CA THR A 274 -12.50 12.54 5.23
C THR A 274 -12.06 13.44 6.37
N THR A 275 -11.92 14.72 6.08
CA THR A 275 -11.73 15.78 7.07
C THR A 275 -12.99 15.96 7.93
N ASP A 276 -12.89 16.74 9.00
CA ASP A 276 -14.04 17.12 9.85
C ASP A 276 -15.15 17.88 9.08
N LYS A 277 -14.82 18.41 7.90
CA LYS A 277 -15.75 19.10 6.99
C LYS A 277 -16.39 18.16 5.96
N GLY A 278 -16.07 16.87 5.99
CA GLY A 278 -16.58 15.86 5.06
C GLY A 278 -15.87 15.81 3.70
N GLU A 279 -14.79 16.58 3.51
CA GLU A 279 -14.00 16.54 2.27
C GLU A 279 -13.01 15.35 2.29
N PRO A 280 -12.80 14.63 1.17
CA PRO A 280 -11.83 13.54 1.10
C PRO A 280 -10.41 14.00 1.44
N ILE A 281 -9.67 13.20 2.21
CA ILE A 281 -8.25 13.45 2.47
C ILE A 281 -7.49 13.31 1.15
N ARG A 282 -6.75 14.36 0.78
CA ARG A 282 -5.90 14.38 -0.42
C ARG A 282 -4.43 14.31 -0.01
N GLY A 283 -3.73 13.32 -0.56
CA GLY A 283 -2.27 13.22 -0.42
C GLY A 283 -1.54 14.14 -1.40
N ARG A 284 -0.27 14.38 -1.09
CA ARG A 284 0.69 15.08 -1.97
C ARG A 284 1.42 14.11 -2.89
N THR A 285 1.60 12.86 -2.47
CA THR A 285 2.17 11.81 -3.30
C THR A 285 1.29 11.57 -4.52
N ARG A 286 1.89 11.55 -5.71
CA ARG A 286 1.14 11.34 -6.95
C ARG A 286 0.73 9.89 -7.10
N GLU A 287 -0.47 9.68 -7.64
CA GLU A 287 -1.00 8.33 -7.85
C GLU A 287 -0.17 7.52 -8.86
N ASP A 288 0.38 8.15 -9.89
CA ASP A 288 1.21 7.45 -10.89
C ASP A 288 2.49 6.88 -10.29
N PHE A 289 3.12 7.62 -9.37
CA PHE A 289 4.24 7.12 -8.58
C PHE A 289 3.85 5.88 -7.75
N LEU A 290 2.69 5.93 -7.09
CA LEU A 290 2.18 4.82 -6.28
C LEU A 290 1.78 3.61 -7.12
N ARG A 291 1.19 3.83 -8.30
CA ARG A 291 0.84 2.76 -9.25
C ARG A 291 2.08 1.97 -9.68
N ASN A 292 3.24 2.60 -9.82
CA ASN A 292 4.49 1.90 -10.11
C ASN A 292 4.98 0.99 -8.97
N GLN A 293 4.47 1.17 -7.75
CA GLN A 293 4.79 0.31 -6.61
C GLN A 293 3.86 -0.91 -6.48
N ILE A 294 2.73 -0.91 -7.21
CA ILE A 294 1.69 -1.94 -7.17
C ILE A 294 1.92 -2.93 -8.32
N GLN A 295 2.11 -4.21 -8.00
CA GLN A 295 2.27 -5.28 -8.99
C GLN A 295 0.93 -5.85 -9.44
N LEU A 296 -0.09 -5.85 -8.56
CA LEU A 296 -1.43 -6.32 -8.92
C LEU A 296 -1.98 -5.52 -10.10
N LYS A 297 -2.69 -6.20 -11.00
CA LYS A 297 -3.33 -5.60 -12.17
C LYS A 297 -4.81 -5.96 -12.27
N PRO A 298 -5.65 -5.04 -12.77
CA PRO A 298 -7.01 -5.38 -13.17
C PRO A 298 -7.03 -6.58 -14.14
N GLY A 299 -8.01 -7.47 -13.96
CA GLY A 299 -8.17 -8.71 -14.72
C GLY A 299 -7.46 -9.94 -14.13
N GLN A 300 -6.59 -9.75 -13.13
CA GLN A 300 -5.98 -10.86 -12.39
C GLN A 300 -6.88 -11.32 -11.24
N ILE A 301 -6.69 -12.56 -10.79
CA ILE A 301 -7.31 -13.08 -9.58
C ILE A 301 -6.63 -12.46 -8.36
N PHE A 302 -7.40 -11.95 -7.41
CA PHE A 302 -6.85 -11.36 -6.20
C PHE A 302 -6.08 -12.39 -5.37
N GLN A 303 -4.85 -12.02 -5.01
CA GLN A 303 -4.02 -12.77 -4.07
C GLN A 303 -3.60 -11.85 -2.93
N GLU A 304 -3.87 -12.27 -1.70
CA GLU A 304 -3.56 -11.48 -0.52
C GLU A 304 -2.05 -11.26 -0.33
N ALA A 305 -1.24 -12.28 -0.63
CA ALA A 305 0.21 -12.19 -0.53
C ALA A 305 0.79 -11.09 -1.45
N ALA A 306 0.33 -11.03 -2.70
CA ALA A 306 0.73 -10.00 -3.66
C ALA A 306 0.29 -8.60 -3.21
N ALA A 307 -0.95 -8.45 -2.71
CA ALA A 307 -1.44 -7.18 -2.18
C ALA A 307 -0.62 -6.69 -0.97
N ARG A 308 -0.21 -7.63 -0.11
CA ARG A 308 0.64 -7.33 1.05
C ARG A 308 2.04 -6.89 0.63
N GLU A 309 2.61 -7.52 -0.41
CA GLU A 309 3.89 -7.12 -0.98
C GLU A 309 3.81 -5.73 -1.64
N ASP A 310 2.73 -5.43 -2.36
CA ASP A 310 2.44 -4.09 -2.90
C ASP A 310 2.45 -3.04 -1.79
N LEU A 311 1.71 -3.29 -0.69
CA LEU A 311 1.68 -2.39 0.46
C LEU A 311 3.06 -2.23 1.10
N GLN A 312 3.81 -3.32 1.26
CA GLN A 312 5.15 -3.28 1.83
C GLN A 312 6.09 -2.41 0.99
N ARG A 313 6.07 -2.51 -0.35
CA ARG A 313 6.87 -1.66 -1.23
C ARG A 313 6.47 -0.18 -1.12
N ILE A 314 5.18 0.12 -1.01
CA ILE A 314 4.69 1.48 -0.76
C ILE A 314 5.25 2.01 0.57
N LEU A 315 5.19 1.24 1.66
CA LEU A 315 5.71 1.66 2.96
C LEU A 315 7.24 1.82 2.97
N GLN A 316 7.97 0.96 2.26
CA GLN A 316 9.43 1.04 2.12
C GLN A 316 9.91 2.32 1.42
N THR A 317 9.03 3.05 0.72
CA THR A 317 9.38 4.39 0.22
C THR A 317 9.67 5.41 1.32
N GLY A 318 9.23 5.14 2.56
CA GLY A 318 9.33 6.06 3.69
C GLY A 318 8.36 7.24 3.62
N LEU A 319 7.49 7.28 2.60
CA LEU A 319 6.51 8.36 2.40
C LEU A 319 5.20 8.17 3.18
N PHE A 320 5.00 6.99 3.77
CA PHE A 320 3.77 6.59 4.45
C PHE A 320 4.12 6.00 5.81
N THR A 321 3.37 6.41 6.84
CA THR A 321 3.54 5.87 8.19
C THR A 321 2.74 4.58 8.39
N ASN A 322 1.61 4.44 7.69
CA ASN A 322 0.76 3.28 7.75
C ASN A 322 -0.04 3.11 6.45
N GLY A 323 -0.58 1.91 6.24
CA GLY A 323 -1.56 1.66 5.20
C GLY A 323 -2.33 0.38 5.44
N ARG A 324 -3.52 0.30 4.86
CA ARG A 324 -4.43 -0.84 4.94
C ARG A 324 -5.03 -1.15 3.58
N ILE A 325 -5.23 -2.44 3.31
CA ILE A 325 -5.88 -2.91 2.10
C ILE A 325 -7.34 -3.19 2.45
N SER A 326 -8.26 -2.63 1.68
CA SER A 326 -9.69 -2.97 1.78
C SER A 326 -10.20 -3.46 0.43
N LEU A 327 -11.21 -4.33 0.48
CA LEU A 327 -11.85 -4.90 -0.69
C LEU A 327 -13.27 -4.37 -0.79
N GLU A 328 -13.61 -3.81 -1.95
CA GLU A 328 -14.94 -3.27 -2.22
C GLU A 328 -15.56 -3.97 -3.43
N GLY A 329 -16.89 -4.09 -3.45
CA GLY A 329 -17.61 -4.78 -4.53
C GLY A 329 -17.87 -6.25 -4.25
N ASP A 330 -18.12 -7.03 -5.29
CA ASP A 330 -18.41 -8.47 -5.19
C ASP A 330 -17.21 -9.33 -5.62
N ALA A 331 -17.29 -10.64 -5.36
CA ALA A 331 -16.24 -11.60 -5.73
C ALA A 331 -16.13 -11.83 -7.25
N ARG A 332 -17.05 -11.31 -8.07
CA ARG A 332 -16.95 -11.36 -9.54
C ARG A 332 -16.17 -10.18 -10.10
N ARG A 333 -16.23 -9.04 -9.40
CA ARG A 333 -15.55 -7.80 -9.76
C ARG A 333 -15.16 -7.03 -8.50
N THR A 334 -14.03 -7.41 -7.93
CA THR A 334 -13.52 -6.81 -6.69
C THR A 334 -12.67 -5.58 -7.00
N THR A 335 -12.84 -4.51 -6.22
CA THR A 335 -11.95 -3.35 -6.22
C THR A 335 -10.99 -3.47 -5.05
N VAL A 336 -9.69 -3.49 -5.33
CA VAL A 336 -8.64 -3.45 -4.30
C VAL A 336 -8.35 -2.00 -3.98
N VAL A 337 -8.50 -1.61 -2.71
CA VAL A 337 -8.31 -0.22 -2.26
C VAL A 337 -7.15 -0.18 -1.28
N TYR A 338 -6.10 0.55 -1.63
CA TYR A 338 -4.99 0.87 -0.73
C TYR A 338 -5.31 2.18 -0.02
N ASN A 339 -5.64 2.12 1.27
CA ASN A 339 -5.84 3.31 2.11
C ASN A 339 -4.54 3.61 2.85
N LEU A 340 -3.93 4.76 2.56
CA LEU A 340 -2.56 5.09 2.96
C LEU A 340 -2.52 6.36 3.81
N THR A 341 -1.86 6.31 4.97
CA THR A 341 -1.58 7.50 5.79
C THR A 341 -0.22 8.07 5.38
N GLU A 342 -0.24 9.21 4.69
CA GLU A 342 0.96 9.88 4.21
C GLU A 342 1.75 10.50 5.37
N ALA A 343 3.05 10.26 5.40
CA ALA A 343 3.96 10.84 6.38
C ALA A 343 4.16 12.33 6.12
N ARG A 344 4.42 13.09 7.19
CA ARG A 344 4.82 14.50 7.07
C ARG A 344 6.19 14.58 6.39
N SER A 345 6.19 14.97 5.13
CA SER A 345 7.39 15.01 4.30
C SER A 345 8.10 16.37 4.31
N ARG A 346 7.44 17.44 4.76
CA ARG A 346 7.98 18.80 4.75
C ARG A 346 8.26 19.31 6.15
N ALA A 347 9.45 19.88 6.34
CA ALA A 347 9.88 20.52 7.56
C ALA A 347 10.44 21.91 7.27
N PHE A 348 10.20 22.81 8.21
CA PHE A 348 10.71 24.17 8.20
C PHE A 348 11.19 24.51 9.61
N ASN A 349 12.43 24.95 9.75
CA ASN A 349 13.00 25.29 11.04
C ASN A 349 13.74 26.62 10.95
N VAL A 350 13.48 27.50 11.93
CA VAL A 350 14.20 28.76 12.10
C VAL A 350 15.04 28.66 13.36
N SER A 351 16.31 29.02 13.26
CA SER A 351 17.22 29.06 14.39
C SER A 351 18.09 30.30 14.34
N GLY A 352 18.73 30.64 15.46
CA GLY A 352 19.69 31.73 15.51
C GLY A 352 20.75 31.45 16.56
N GLY A 353 21.85 32.18 16.48
CA GLY A 353 22.96 31.99 17.40
C GLY A 353 24.06 33.03 17.23
N ILE A 354 25.14 32.80 17.96
CA ILE A 354 26.36 33.58 17.90
C ILE A 354 27.53 32.65 17.61
N ASN A 355 28.34 32.95 16.62
CA ASN A 355 29.61 32.27 16.38
C ASN A 355 30.65 33.23 15.78
N SER A 356 31.91 32.82 15.76
CA SER A 356 33.03 33.65 15.30
C SER A 356 32.95 34.03 13.82
N ASP A 357 32.33 33.18 12.99
CA ASP A 357 32.39 33.28 11.53
C ASP A 357 31.20 34.01 10.91
N LEU A 358 30.00 33.84 11.46
CA LEU A 358 28.78 34.54 11.05
C LEU A 358 28.45 35.73 11.95
N GLY A 359 29.05 35.83 13.14
CA GLY A 359 28.68 36.82 14.14
C GLY A 359 27.35 36.47 14.79
N VAL A 360 26.46 37.45 14.95
CA VAL A 360 25.05 37.18 15.27
C VAL A 360 24.36 36.74 13.99
N PHE A 361 23.68 35.60 14.01
CA PHE A 361 23.10 35.03 12.80
C PHE A 361 21.72 34.39 13.02
N GLY A 362 20.94 34.38 11.95
CA GLY A 362 19.70 33.61 11.82
C GLY A 362 19.84 32.59 10.69
N THR A 363 19.17 31.45 10.81
CA THR A 363 19.19 30.36 9.84
C THR A 363 17.78 29.91 9.52
N LEU A 364 17.54 29.70 8.23
CA LEU A 364 16.34 29.14 7.66
C LEU A 364 16.65 27.76 7.10
N ASN A 365 15.97 26.73 7.60
CA ASN A 365 16.09 25.38 7.09
C ASN A 365 14.76 24.95 6.46
N TYR A 366 14.84 24.43 5.24
CA TYR A 366 13.74 23.83 4.51
C TYR A 366 14.12 22.40 4.10
N SER A 367 13.22 21.45 4.31
CA SER A 367 13.36 20.07 3.82
C SER A 367 12.02 19.57 3.32
N ASP A 368 12.01 18.89 2.18
CA ASP A 368 10.86 18.20 1.62
C ASP A 368 11.31 16.84 1.07
N ASN A 369 10.98 15.75 1.77
CA ASN A 369 11.34 14.38 1.41
C ASN A 369 10.41 13.78 0.34
N ASN A 370 9.39 14.53 -0.10
CA ASN A 370 8.45 14.13 -1.14
C ASN A 370 8.19 15.28 -2.11
N PHE A 371 9.27 15.96 -2.51
CA PHE A 371 9.21 17.02 -3.50
C PHE A 371 8.57 16.49 -4.79
N ASN A 372 7.64 17.29 -5.35
CA ASN A 372 6.83 16.92 -6.51
C ASN A 372 5.98 15.63 -6.37
N GLY A 373 5.84 15.08 -5.15
CA GLY A 373 4.99 13.92 -4.87
C GLY A 373 5.53 12.59 -5.40
N VAL A 374 6.84 12.47 -5.65
CA VAL A 374 7.48 11.27 -6.23
C VAL A 374 8.65 10.74 -5.39
N GLY A 375 8.71 11.07 -4.10
CA GLY A 375 9.81 10.67 -3.21
C GLY A 375 11.15 11.32 -3.52
N GLN A 376 11.15 12.45 -4.23
CA GLN A 376 12.35 13.27 -4.40
C GLN A 376 12.59 14.09 -3.13
N GLN A 377 13.85 14.29 -2.78
CA GLN A 377 14.25 15.07 -1.62
C GLN A 377 14.76 16.44 -2.07
N LEU A 378 14.22 17.50 -1.48
CA LEU A 378 14.70 18.87 -1.66
C LEU A 378 15.03 19.46 -0.29
N GLY A 379 16.28 19.81 -0.08
CA GLY A 379 16.78 20.44 1.13
C GLY A 379 17.44 21.78 0.81
N GLY A 380 17.27 22.74 1.70
CA GLY A 380 17.96 24.02 1.63
C GLY A 380 18.16 24.64 3.00
N ASN A 381 19.33 25.18 3.24
CA ASN A 381 19.69 25.95 4.41
C ASN A 381 20.25 27.30 3.96
N ILE A 382 19.81 28.36 4.60
CA ILE A 382 20.34 29.71 4.41
C ILE A 382 20.62 30.31 5.79
N SER A 383 21.87 30.66 6.05
CA SER A 383 22.30 31.38 7.25
C SER A 383 22.71 32.80 6.90
N VAL A 384 22.02 33.78 7.48
CA VAL A 384 22.34 35.21 7.33
C VAL A 384 22.90 35.70 8.65
N GLY A 385 24.17 36.10 8.65
CA GLY A 385 24.85 36.67 9.80
C GLY A 385 25.34 38.09 9.57
N THR A 386 25.74 38.78 10.64
CA THR A 386 26.33 40.13 10.55
C THR A 386 27.67 40.16 9.81
N ARG A 387 28.36 39.01 9.70
CA ARG A 387 29.69 38.90 9.09
C ARG A 387 29.74 38.10 7.78
N ASP A 388 28.72 37.30 7.47
CA ASP A 388 28.69 36.45 6.27
C ASP A 388 27.29 35.94 5.94
N VAL A 389 27.11 35.46 4.70
CA VAL A 389 25.90 34.76 4.27
C VAL A 389 26.28 33.38 3.73
N GLN A 390 25.82 32.33 4.39
CA GLN A 390 26.09 30.95 3.99
C GLN A 390 24.82 30.26 3.49
N PHE A 391 24.99 29.31 2.59
CA PHE A 391 23.88 28.49 2.12
C PHE A 391 24.36 27.10 1.72
N ASP A 392 23.46 26.14 1.83
CA ASP A 392 23.54 24.86 1.16
C ASP A 392 22.18 24.49 0.56
N GLY A 393 22.22 23.83 -0.59
CA GLY A 393 21.03 23.34 -1.28
C GLY A 393 21.33 21.97 -1.84
N ARG A 394 20.36 21.07 -1.74
CA ARG A 394 20.47 19.70 -2.22
C ARG A 394 19.16 19.22 -2.80
N PHE A 395 19.23 18.62 -3.98
CA PHE A 395 18.15 17.86 -4.59
C PHE A 395 18.61 16.42 -4.78
N VAL A 396 17.76 15.45 -4.45
CA VAL A 396 18.01 14.02 -4.64
C VAL A 396 16.78 13.36 -5.27
N SER A 397 17.00 12.66 -6.38
CA SER A 397 16.07 11.64 -6.88
C SER A 397 16.71 10.28 -6.60
N PRO A 398 16.22 9.51 -5.60
CA PRO A 398 16.82 8.24 -5.26
C PRO A 398 16.63 7.21 -6.39
N TYR A 399 17.53 6.22 -6.46
CA TYR A 399 17.33 5.05 -7.31
C TYR A 399 16.10 4.26 -6.84
N ARG A 400 15.36 3.66 -7.77
CA ARG A 400 14.17 2.86 -7.47
C ARG A 400 14.27 1.50 -8.14
N ALA A 401 14.14 0.45 -7.36
CA ALA A 401 14.14 -0.93 -7.89
C ALA A 401 12.96 -1.21 -8.83
N THR A 402 11.85 -0.48 -8.69
CA THR A 402 10.70 -0.56 -9.60
C THR A 402 10.96 0.09 -10.96
N GLU A 403 12.03 0.88 -11.10
CA GLU A 403 12.42 1.58 -12.33
C GLU A 403 13.92 1.34 -12.61
N PRO A 404 14.33 0.09 -12.86
CA PRO A 404 15.75 -0.30 -12.90
C PRO A 404 16.57 0.41 -14.00
N ASP A 405 15.91 0.85 -15.07
CA ASP A 405 16.53 1.58 -16.17
C ASP A 405 16.85 3.05 -15.82
N LYS A 406 16.39 3.55 -14.66
CA LYS A 406 16.63 4.93 -14.22
C LYS A 406 17.65 4.96 -13.08
N LEU A 407 18.72 5.71 -13.31
CA LEU A 407 19.70 6.01 -12.27
C LEU A 407 19.10 6.93 -11.21
N GLY A 408 19.54 6.77 -9.97
CA GLY A 408 19.41 7.82 -8.98
C GLY A 408 20.36 8.97 -9.33
N TYR A 409 19.98 10.20 -8.98
CA TYR A 409 20.80 11.37 -9.24
C TYR A 409 20.60 12.45 -8.19
N SER A 410 21.63 13.27 -8.00
CA SER A 410 21.59 14.38 -7.05
C SER A 410 22.35 15.58 -7.56
N PHE A 411 21.88 16.75 -7.12
CA PHE A 411 22.50 18.04 -7.35
C PHE A 411 22.68 18.72 -5.99
N SER A 412 23.82 19.33 -5.76
CA SER A 412 23.99 20.21 -4.60
C SER A 412 24.82 21.43 -4.94
N GLY A 413 24.56 22.52 -4.23
CA GLY A 413 25.31 23.76 -4.32
C GLY A 413 25.47 24.36 -2.93
N PHE A 414 26.60 24.99 -2.66
CA PHE A 414 26.87 25.54 -1.34
C PHE A 414 27.82 26.73 -1.38
N ARG A 415 27.69 27.58 -0.37
CA ARG A 415 28.68 28.57 0.07
C ARG A 415 28.81 28.47 1.59
N ARG A 416 29.98 28.06 2.06
CA ARG A 416 30.28 27.90 3.49
C ARG A 416 31.57 28.61 3.85
N ARG A 417 31.69 29.07 5.10
CA ARG A 417 32.90 29.67 5.66
C ARG A 417 33.05 29.26 7.11
N GLY A 418 34.25 28.88 7.50
CA GLY A 418 34.55 28.61 8.90
C GLY A 418 36.05 28.55 9.17
N ILE A 419 36.43 28.44 10.44
CA ILE A 419 37.83 28.16 10.83
C ILE A 419 38.28 26.84 10.17
N SER A 420 39.46 26.85 9.55
CA SER A 420 40.01 25.65 8.91
C SER A 420 40.42 24.63 9.97
N ARG A 421 39.99 23.37 9.79
CA ARG A 421 40.39 22.26 10.68
C ARG A 421 41.81 21.78 10.43
N VAL A 422 42.36 22.08 9.26
CA VAL A 422 43.74 21.71 8.92
C VAL A 422 44.73 22.71 9.55
N PHE A 423 44.38 23.99 9.52
CA PHE A 423 45.18 25.08 10.07
C PHE A 423 44.64 25.55 11.43
N ASP A 424 44.54 24.61 12.37
CA ASP A 424 43.98 24.85 13.72
C ASP A 424 45.04 24.75 14.84
N ASN A 425 46.31 25.02 14.51
CA ASN A 425 47.41 25.04 15.49
C ASN A 425 48.25 26.32 15.41
N ASP A 426 49.00 26.60 16.46
CA ASP A 426 49.83 27.81 16.60
C ASP A 426 50.86 27.97 15.47
N ALA A 427 51.33 26.85 14.89
CA ALA A 427 52.27 26.84 13.78
C ALA A 427 51.65 27.33 12.46
N SER A 428 50.32 27.28 12.35
CA SER A 428 49.54 27.66 11.17
C SER A 428 48.81 29.00 11.31
N GLU A 429 49.05 29.73 12.40
CA GLU A 429 48.54 31.09 12.59
C GLU A 429 49.06 32.04 11.49
N LEU A 430 48.26 33.06 11.20
CA LEU A 430 48.61 34.13 10.28
C LEU A 430 49.54 35.15 10.93
N LEU A 431 50.22 35.97 10.11
CA LEU A 431 51.13 37.02 10.60
C LEU A 431 50.46 38.04 11.53
N ASN A 432 49.16 38.26 11.37
CA ASN A 432 48.35 39.12 12.24
C ASN A 432 47.85 38.42 13.51
N GLY A 433 48.28 37.18 13.78
CA GLY A 433 47.87 36.37 14.93
C GLY A 433 46.48 35.75 14.82
N ASP A 434 45.83 35.85 13.66
CA ASP A 434 44.51 35.25 13.44
C ASP A 434 44.60 33.81 12.93
N ARG A 435 43.52 33.06 13.13
CA ARG A 435 43.36 31.71 12.58
C ARG A 435 42.87 31.77 11.13
N VAL A 436 43.33 30.79 10.35
CA VAL A 436 42.94 30.66 8.94
C VAL A 436 41.46 30.28 8.85
N ARG A 437 40.70 31.06 8.09
CA ARG A 437 39.32 30.75 7.71
C ARG A 437 39.26 30.26 6.28
N GLU A 438 38.48 29.22 6.09
CA GLU A 438 38.29 28.55 4.82
C GLU A 438 36.90 28.84 4.28
N GLY A 439 36.84 29.63 3.21
CA GLY A 439 35.66 29.81 2.40
C GLY A 439 35.61 28.75 1.31
N ARG A 440 34.49 28.06 1.17
CA ARG A 440 34.24 27.15 0.04
C ARG A 440 32.94 27.51 -0.67
N PHE A 441 33.02 27.63 -1.98
CA PHE A 441 31.88 27.83 -2.86
C PHE A 441 31.92 26.77 -3.96
N GLY A 442 30.85 26.02 -4.14
CA GLY A 442 30.90 24.91 -5.07
C GLY A 442 29.58 24.18 -5.25
N GLY A 443 29.67 23.07 -5.97
CA GLY A 443 28.56 22.19 -6.22
C GLY A 443 28.97 20.82 -6.68
N THR A 444 28.00 19.91 -6.64
CA THR A 444 28.17 18.51 -7.01
C THR A 444 27.01 18.07 -7.87
N VAL A 445 27.32 17.30 -8.90
CA VAL A 445 26.35 16.49 -9.64
C VAL A 445 26.77 15.04 -9.47
N ALA A 446 25.86 14.17 -9.05
CA ALA A 446 26.16 12.75 -8.87
C ALA A 446 25.04 11.86 -9.38
N VAL A 447 25.42 10.67 -9.85
CA VAL A 447 24.51 9.58 -10.21
C VAL A 447 24.81 8.37 -9.34
N ASN A 448 23.79 7.64 -8.94
CA ASN A 448 23.94 6.45 -8.12
C ASN A 448 23.08 5.29 -8.62
N ARG A 449 23.58 4.08 -8.42
CA ARG A 449 22.86 2.83 -8.67
C ARG A 449 23.42 1.70 -7.80
N PRO A 450 22.59 0.72 -7.43
CA PRO A 450 23.10 -0.57 -6.95
C PRO A 450 24.01 -1.23 -8.00
N ILE A 451 25.02 -1.91 -7.50
CA ILE A 451 25.96 -2.79 -8.20
C ILE A 451 25.70 -4.22 -7.66
N ALA A 452 26.38 -5.23 -8.20
CA ALA A 452 26.30 -6.61 -7.74
C ALA A 452 26.67 -6.76 -6.24
N ASP A 453 26.19 -7.85 -5.63
CA ASP A 453 26.59 -8.33 -4.29
C ASP A 453 26.33 -7.38 -3.11
N GLY A 454 25.29 -6.54 -3.24
CA GLY A 454 24.85 -5.60 -2.20
C GLY A 454 25.70 -4.35 -2.10
N TRP A 455 26.44 -4.01 -3.16
CA TRP A 455 27.18 -2.77 -3.25
C TRP A 455 26.32 -1.67 -3.88
N ASP A 456 26.40 -0.46 -3.35
CA ASP A 456 25.85 0.75 -3.95
C ASP A 456 26.97 1.62 -4.49
N GLY A 457 26.88 2.00 -5.78
CA GLY A 457 27.85 2.85 -6.45
C GLY A 457 27.32 4.26 -6.65
N THR A 458 28.16 5.26 -6.39
CA THR A 458 27.91 6.67 -6.70
C THR A 458 29.07 7.23 -7.49
N LEU A 459 28.80 7.83 -8.64
CA LEU A 459 29.76 8.59 -9.44
C LEU A 459 29.37 10.07 -9.38
N GLY A 460 30.30 10.93 -8.96
CA GLY A 460 30.09 12.36 -8.82
C GLY A 460 31.12 13.21 -9.56
N LEU A 461 30.68 14.38 -10.00
CA LEU A 461 31.52 15.47 -10.47
C LEU A 461 31.34 16.64 -9.49
N ASN A 462 32.45 17.09 -8.90
CA ASN A 462 32.47 18.17 -7.93
C ASN A 462 33.30 19.33 -8.46
N TYR A 463 32.84 20.54 -8.20
CA TYR A 463 33.63 21.76 -8.36
C TYR A 463 33.58 22.54 -7.05
N THR A 464 34.74 22.94 -6.55
CA THR A 464 34.85 23.80 -5.37
C THR A 464 35.91 24.86 -5.61
N ARG A 465 35.54 26.13 -5.43
CA ARG A 465 36.48 27.22 -5.21
C ARG A 465 36.75 27.37 -3.72
N ILE A 466 38.02 27.30 -3.35
CA ILE A 466 38.51 27.43 -1.98
C ILE A 466 39.20 28.78 -1.84
N SER A 467 38.89 29.52 -0.77
CA SER A 467 39.60 30.76 -0.42
C SER A 467 40.03 30.75 1.04
N LEU A 468 41.30 31.05 1.27
CA LEU A 468 41.94 31.08 2.59
C LEU A 468 42.01 32.54 3.00
N ARG A 469 41.42 32.88 4.16
CA ARG A 469 41.25 34.27 4.61
C ARG A 469 41.51 34.41 6.09
N ASP A 470 41.82 35.63 6.52
CA ASP A 470 41.73 36.01 7.94
C ASP A 470 40.27 36.33 8.33
N GLY A 471 40.08 36.78 9.56
CA GLY A 471 38.81 37.11 10.19
C GLY A 471 38.21 38.42 9.71
N ASP A 472 39.02 39.31 9.18
CA ASP A 472 38.59 40.53 8.50
C ASP A 472 38.17 40.24 7.04
N GLY A 473 38.44 39.02 6.55
CA GLY A 473 38.07 38.56 5.23
C GLY A 473 39.13 38.82 4.15
N THR A 474 40.33 39.26 4.53
CA THR A 474 41.47 39.45 3.63
C THR A 474 42.04 38.12 3.20
N ILE A 475 42.49 37.99 1.95
CA ILE A 475 43.06 36.74 1.45
C ILE A 475 44.40 36.48 2.15
N ALA A 476 44.49 35.31 2.79
CA ALA A 476 45.68 34.81 3.43
C ALA A 476 46.41 33.84 2.48
N ARG A 477 47.61 34.22 2.04
CA ARG A 477 48.42 33.41 1.11
C ARG A 477 49.38 32.47 1.83
N ARG A 478 49.90 32.92 2.97
CA ARG A 478 50.95 32.26 3.74
C ARG A 478 50.63 32.34 5.23
N ASP A 479 51.09 31.35 5.98
CA ASP A 479 51.11 31.39 7.43
C ASP A 479 52.22 32.33 7.96
N ARG A 480 52.35 32.44 9.28
CA ARG A 480 53.39 33.23 9.96
C ARG A 480 54.82 32.78 9.67
N ASN A 481 55.01 31.52 9.29
CA ASN A 481 56.31 30.93 8.95
C ASN A 481 56.63 31.06 7.46
N GLY A 482 55.73 31.67 6.68
CA GLY A 482 55.88 31.86 5.25
C GLY A 482 55.48 30.63 4.41
N ALA A 483 54.92 29.57 4.98
CA ALA A 483 54.45 28.42 4.22
C ALA A 483 53.14 28.76 3.48
N PRO A 484 52.96 28.33 2.23
CA PRO A 484 51.75 28.62 1.47
C PRO A 484 50.52 27.86 2.03
N LEU A 485 49.38 28.56 2.13
CA LEU A 485 48.12 27.99 2.63
C LEU A 485 47.27 27.32 1.53
N SER A 486 47.55 27.66 0.27
CA SER A 486 46.91 27.10 -0.93
C SER A 486 47.97 26.48 -1.83
N PHE A 487 47.59 25.49 -2.64
CA PHE A 487 48.49 24.86 -3.60
C PHE A 487 49.02 25.86 -4.64
N SER A 488 48.18 26.78 -5.15
CA SER A 488 48.66 27.85 -6.06
C SER A 488 49.56 28.90 -5.39
N GLY A 489 49.66 28.92 -4.06
CA GLY A 489 50.27 30.00 -3.29
C GLY A 489 49.54 31.36 -3.33
N THR A 490 48.36 31.45 -3.98
CA THR A 490 47.61 32.72 -4.10
C THR A 490 46.60 32.96 -2.98
N GLY A 491 46.35 31.95 -2.14
CA GLY A 491 45.25 31.90 -1.16
C GLY A 491 43.91 31.50 -1.77
N ILE A 492 43.84 31.25 -3.09
CA ILE A 492 42.61 30.83 -3.78
C ILE A 492 42.94 29.70 -4.77
N ASP A 493 42.26 28.57 -4.62
CA ASP A 493 42.37 27.43 -5.53
C ASP A 493 41.00 27.03 -6.05
N ASP A 494 40.99 26.49 -7.28
CA ASP A 494 39.84 25.81 -7.86
C ASP A 494 40.14 24.31 -7.89
N LEU A 495 39.20 23.51 -7.41
CA LEU A 495 39.32 22.07 -7.34
C LEU A 495 38.13 21.43 -8.05
N THR A 496 38.39 20.81 -9.19
CA THR A 496 37.41 19.98 -9.90
C THR A 496 37.77 18.53 -9.71
N THR A 497 36.82 17.69 -9.27
CA THR A 497 37.08 16.27 -9.02
C THR A 497 35.99 15.39 -9.60
N VAL A 498 36.40 14.21 -10.07
CA VAL A 498 35.50 13.08 -10.34
C VAL A 498 35.70 12.08 -9.22
N ASN A 499 34.64 11.76 -8.48
CA ASN A 499 34.70 10.80 -7.38
C ASN A 499 33.82 9.59 -7.63
N PHE A 500 34.31 8.41 -7.26
CA PHE A 500 33.54 7.19 -7.19
C PHE A 500 33.52 6.68 -5.75
N THR A 501 32.32 6.43 -5.23
CA THR A 501 32.10 5.85 -3.91
C THR A 501 31.34 4.53 -4.06
N ALA A 502 31.88 3.48 -3.46
CA ALA A 502 31.22 2.18 -3.33
C ALA A 502 30.92 1.91 -1.84
N VAL A 503 29.66 1.62 -1.53
CA VAL A 503 29.20 1.32 -0.17
C VAL A 503 28.63 -0.09 -0.13
N ARG A 504 29.00 -0.88 0.87
CA ARG A 504 28.33 -2.14 1.18
C ARG A 504 27.79 -2.05 2.59
N ASP A 505 26.47 -1.96 2.74
CA ASP A 505 25.79 -1.86 4.02
C ASP A 505 25.07 -3.17 4.34
N GLN A 506 25.52 -3.84 5.39
CA GLN A 506 24.97 -5.10 5.91
C GLN A 506 24.47 -4.94 7.34
N ARG A 507 24.28 -3.70 7.80
CA ARG A 507 23.75 -3.43 9.14
C ARG A 507 22.29 -3.84 9.21
N ASN A 508 21.88 -4.39 10.34
CA ASN A 508 20.48 -4.73 10.59
C ASN A 508 19.57 -3.51 10.71
N ASN A 509 20.08 -2.40 11.24
CA ASN A 509 19.40 -1.13 11.33
C ASN A 509 20.38 0.01 11.00
N PRO A 510 20.12 0.82 9.96
CA PRO A 510 21.02 1.92 9.57
C PRO A 510 21.16 3.05 10.61
N ALA A 511 20.15 3.27 11.45
CA ALA A 511 20.11 4.35 12.43
C ALA A 511 20.66 3.94 13.79
N ASP A 512 20.36 2.72 14.23
CA ASP A 512 20.80 2.16 15.50
C ASP A 512 21.26 0.70 15.33
N PRO A 513 22.45 0.47 14.75
CA PRO A 513 22.92 -0.86 14.38
C PRO A 513 23.35 -1.67 15.59
N SER A 514 22.83 -2.89 15.70
CA SER A 514 23.26 -3.86 16.73
C SER A 514 23.97 -5.08 16.16
N SER A 515 23.92 -5.29 14.85
CA SER A 515 24.68 -6.32 14.16
C SER A 515 24.97 -5.94 12.71
N GLY A 516 26.02 -6.54 12.16
CA GLY A 516 26.40 -6.35 10.75
C GLY A 516 27.54 -5.36 10.57
N SER A 517 27.75 -4.93 9.33
CA SER A 517 28.91 -4.13 8.96
C SER A 517 28.58 -3.10 7.89
N ILE A 518 29.40 -2.06 7.79
CA ILE A 518 29.37 -1.11 6.69
C ILE A 518 30.80 -0.85 6.21
N LEU A 519 31.01 -0.97 4.90
CA LEU A 519 32.27 -0.66 4.23
C LEU A 519 32.03 0.41 3.17
N THR A 520 32.78 1.51 3.27
CA THR A 520 32.77 2.60 2.30
C THR A 520 34.15 2.75 1.69
N LEU A 521 34.24 2.66 0.37
CA LEU A 521 35.46 2.89 -0.42
C LEU A 521 35.23 4.11 -1.31
N THR A 522 36.16 5.05 -1.32
CA THR A 522 36.08 6.26 -2.14
C THR A 522 37.39 6.50 -2.86
N THR A 523 37.32 6.79 -4.16
CA THR A 523 38.40 7.39 -4.94
C THR A 523 37.94 8.73 -5.49
N GLU A 524 38.76 9.76 -5.34
CA GLU A 524 38.51 11.12 -5.83
C GLU A 524 39.68 11.58 -6.67
N GLN A 525 39.48 11.68 -7.98
CA GLN A 525 40.46 12.14 -8.95
C GLN A 525 40.25 13.63 -9.22
N SER A 526 41.25 14.47 -8.96
CA SER A 526 41.21 15.85 -9.41
C SER A 526 41.57 15.98 -10.89
N ILE A 527 40.91 16.92 -11.56
CA ILE A 527 41.18 17.33 -12.93
C ILE A 527 41.87 18.69 -12.85
N PRO A 528 43.09 18.86 -13.41
CA PRO A 528 43.94 20.03 -13.19
C PRO A 528 43.49 21.26 -13.98
N ILE A 529 42.28 21.75 -13.70
CA ILE A 529 41.67 22.94 -14.30
C ILE A 529 41.38 24.01 -13.25
N GLY A 530 41.50 25.28 -13.65
CA GLY A 530 41.31 26.43 -12.76
C GLY A 530 42.56 26.81 -11.96
N SER A 531 42.41 27.66 -10.94
CA SER A 531 43.53 28.13 -10.11
C SER A 531 44.18 26.97 -9.36
N GLY A 532 45.51 26.84 -9.47
CA GLY A 532 46.30 25.80 -8.82
C GLY A 532 46.61 24.57 -9.69
N SER A 533 45.79 24.26 -10.71
CA SER A 533 46.01 23.14 -11.64
C SER A 533 46.36 21.81 -10.94
N ILE A 534 45.60 21.48 -9.89
CA ILE A 534 45.88 20.38 -8.97
C ILE A 534 45.59 19.01 -9.63
N LEU A 535 46.58 18.12 -9.69
CA LEU A 535 46.45 16.74 -10.16
C LEU A 535 46.74 15.74 -9.05
N SER A 536 45.70 15.07 -8.56
CA SER A 536 45.77 14.18 -7.41
C SER A 536 44.72 13.08 -7.48
N ASN A 537 45.00 11.94 -6.86
CA ASN A 537 44.03 10.91 -6.57
C ASN A 537 43.98 10.65 -5.07
N ARG A 538 42.83 10.89 -4.46
CA ARG A 538 42.62 10.68 -3.04
C ARG A 538 41.82 9.41 -2.81
N LEU A 539 42.39 8.48 -2.06
CA LEU A 539 41.82 7.17 -1.75
C LEU A 539 41.42 7.13 -0.27
N GLN A 540 40.22 6.64 0.02
CA GLN A 540 39.67 6.57 1.37
C GLN A 540 38.92 5.26 1.57
N ALA A 541 39.08 4.65 2.74
CA ALA A 541 38.36 3.47 3.18
C ALA A 541 37.87 3.68 4.62
N ASN A 542 36.61 3.35 4.88
CA ASN A 542 36.00 3.37 6.20
C ASN A 542 35.23 2.07 6.43
N TYR A 543 35.54 1.36 7.50
CA TYR A 543 34.90 0.10 7.87
C TYR A 543 34.40 0.17 9.31
N SER A 544 33.12 -0.13 9.51
CA SER A 544 32.53 -0.29 10.84
C SER A 544 31.88 -1.67 10.98
N GLN A 545 32.12 -2.32 12.11
CA GLN A 545 31.56 -3.62 12.46
C GLN A 545 30.84 -3.54 13.80
N TYR A 546 29.63 -4.10 13.85
CA TYR A 546 28.79 -4.19 15.04
C TYR A 546 28.57 -5.66 15.39
N ILE A 547 28.92 -6.03 16.60
CA ILE A 547 28.84 -7.41 17.10
C ILE A 547 27.97 -7.39 18.35
N PRO A 548 26.79 -8.04 18.34
CA PRO A 548 25.99 -8.17 19.54
C PRO A 548 26.72 -9.07 20.52
N VAL A 549 26.81 -8.63 21.77
CA VAL A 549 27.46 -9.33 22.88
C VAL A 549 26.50 -9.42 24.06
N ASN A 550 26.89 -10.18 25.08
CA ASN A 550 26.14 -10.30 26.33
C ASN A 550 27.12 -10.45 27.49
N PHE A 551 27.92 -9.41 27.73
CA PHE A 551 28.98 -9.44 28.74
C PHE A 551 28.48 -9.08 30.13
N PHE A 552 27.50 -8.17 30.22
CA PHE A 552 27.07 -7.63 31.51
C PHE A 552 25.72 -8.18 31.99
N ASN A 553 25.00 -8.96 31.17
CA ASN A 553 23.72 -9.60 31.54
C ASN A 553 22.76 -8.62 32.25
N LEU A 554 22.76 -7.35 31.86
CA LEU A 554 21.96 -6.32 32.52
C LEU A 554 20.48 -6.59 32.24
N GLU A 555 19.60 -6.71 33.24
CA GLU A 555 18.17 -7.05 33.07
C GLU A 555 17.40 -6.16 32.05
N ARG A 556 17.93 -4.97 31.71
CA ARG A 556 17.45 -4.09 30.62
C ARG A 556 17.68 -4.61 29.19
N THR A 557 18.48 -5.66 28.99
CA THR A 557 18.91 -6.17 27.67
C THR A 557 17.88 -7.04 26.95
N GLN A 558 16.75 -7.42 27.57
CA GLN A 558 15.71 -8.19 26.87
C GLN A 558 15.06 -7.43 25.71
N GLN A 559 15.22 -6.10 25.63
CA GLN A 559 14.69 -5.27 24.53
C GLN A 559 15.77 -4.62 23.66
N GLN A 560 17.04 -4.54 24.11
CA GLN A 560 18.17 -4.00 23.33
C GLN A 560 19.47 -4.76 23.66
N PRO A 561 20.15 -5.40 22.68
CA PRO A 561 21.39 -6.14 22.92
C PRO A 561 22.56 -5.20 23.24
N GLU A 562 23.52 -5.67 24.04
CA GLU A 562 24.82 -5.01 24.19
C GLU A 562 25.60 -5.13 22.87
N VAL A 563 26.34 -4.09 22.45
CA VAL A 563 27.01 -4.08 21.14
C VAL A 563 28.46 -3.65 21.28
N LEU A 564 29.38 -4.49 20.77
CA LEU A 564 30.75 -4.09 20.53
C LEU A 564 30.84 -3.47 19.13
N ALA A 565 31.31 -2.22 19.06
CA ALA A 565 31.50 -1.50 17.81
C ALA A 565 33.00 -1.28 17.53
N LEU A 566 33.46 -1.66 16.35
CA LEU A 566 34.80 -1.42 15.83
C LEU A 566 34.71 -0.48 14.63
N ASN A 567 35.61 0.50 14.54
CA ASN A 567 35.75 1.37 13.38
C ASN A 567 37.23 1.46 12.94
N ILE A 568 37.48 1.36 11.64
CA ILE A 568 38.80 1.50 11.02
C ILE A 568 38.68 2.48 9.85
N GLN A 569 39.55 3.48 9.84
CA GLN A 569 39.63 4.49 8.77
C GLN A 569 41.04 4.51 8.19
N ALA A 570 41.14 4.55 6.87
CA ALA A 570 42.41 4.67 6.15
C ALA A 570 42.27 5.63 4.97
N GLY A 571 43.31 6.40 4.67
CA GLY A 571 43.31 7.30 3.53
C GLY A 571 44.71 7.67 3.07
N THR A 572 44.86 7.93 1.78
CA THR A 572 46.10 8.40 1.17
C THR A 572 45.81 9.29 -0.03
N THR A 573 46.74 10.18 -0.36
CA THR A 573 46.69 11.03 -1.55
C THR A 573 47.91 10.73 -2.42
N ILE A 574 47.68 10.45 -3.69
CA ILE A 574 48.71 10.23 -4.70
C ILE A 574 48.76 11.48 -5.59
N GLY A 575 49.96 12.03 -5.83
CA GLY A 575 50.14 13.26 -6.59
C GLY A 575 50.07 14.50 -5.70
N ASP A 576 49.48 15.57 -6.22
CA ASP A 576 49.43 16.85 -5.53
C ASP A 576 48.59 16.77 -4.24
N LEU A 577 49.10 17.32 -3.14
CA LEU A 577 48.35 17.43 -1.89
C LEU A 577 48.15 18.91 -1.56
N PRO A 578 46.99 19.51 -1.92
CA PRO A 578 46.67 20.85 -1.46
C PRO A 578 46.65 20.88 0.08
N PRO A 579 47.34 21.84 0.72
CA PRO A 579 47.46 21.90 2.17
C PRO A 579 46.11 21.81 2.91
N TYR A 580 45.10 22.57 2.48
CA TYR A 580 43.74 22.56 3.04
C TYR A 580 42.96 21.25 2.89
N ASN A 581 43.49 20.27 2.15
CA ASN A 581 42.91 18.93 2.02
C ASN A 581 43.72 17.88 2.81
N ALA A 582 44.67 18.26 3.67
CA ALA A 582 45.37 17.31 4.53
C ALA A 582 44.41 16.51 5.43
N TYR A 583 44.77 15.27 5.77
CA TYR A 583 44.00 14.45 6.69
C TYR A 583 44.21 14.95 8.13
N THR A 584 43.11 15.21 8.83
CA THR A 584 43.15 15.56 10.25
C THR A 584 42.81 14.34 11.10
N LEU A 585 43.53 14.15 12.20
CA LEU A 585 43.27 13.12 13.20
C LEU A 585 42.90 13.79 14.53
N GLY A 586 41.88 13.27 15.19
CA GLY A 586 41.35 13.81 16.44
C GLY A 586 39.87 14.23 16.36
N GLY A 587 39.24 14.35 17.53
CA GLY A 587 37.86 14.82 17.68
C GLY A 587 36.80 13.72 17.60
N PRO A 588 35.51 14.09 17.65
CA PRO A 588 34.40 13.14 17.82
C PRO A 588 34.22 12.15 16.65
N ASN A 589 34.75 12.48 15.46
CA ASN A 589 34.55 11.70 14.23
C ASN A 589 35.75 10.81 13.86
N SER A 590 36.83 10.84 14.63
CA SER A 590 38.00 9.97 14.45
C SER A 590 38.45 9.41 15.81
N VAL A 591 39.55 9.91 16.37
CA VAL A 591 40.07 9.52 17.68
C VAL A 591 39.64 10.54 18.72
N ARG A 592 38.78 10.12 19.65
CA ARG A 592 38.38 10.91 20.82
C ARG A 592 39.49 10.88 21.88
N GLY A 593 39.67 12.01 22.58
CA GLY A 593 40.61 12.16 23.70
C GLY A 593 40.03 11.71 25.02
#